data_AF-A0A0G0VFB0-F1
#
_entry.id   AF-A0A0G0VFB0-F1
#
_cell.length_a   1.000
_cell.length_b   1.000
_cell.length_c   1.000
_cell.angle_alpha   90.00
_cell.angle_beta   90.00
_cell.angle_gamma   90.00
#
_symmetry.space_group_name_H-M   'P 1'
#
loop_
_entity.id
_entity.type
_entity.pdbx_description
1 polymer ?
#
loop_
_entity_poly.entity_id
_entity_poly.type
_entity_poly.pdbx_seq_one_letter_code
_entity_poly.pdbx_strand_id
1 'polypeptide(L)'
;MQGKICNNSNYESGGKNTGSRIFAAIFLGYKICRFKDQETRFFYHKTSAGSRKSPRHTLADKNIWKRYNKKSCYEDKRSFAAYGQFLGRHTKHGQRSSKMFTKTLLPDTFRAIQLISAVTKIKQAYLAGGTALALQIGHRISIDLDFFTPHEFNETQLIKKLTSLPDFVQEGNEQWTVWGKINHTKFSIFYYKYPLLEPTVSFENIQLASLPDIAAMKIHAIEDRGTRRDFVDVYFLAKKYTLEEMLEFYQRKYAVLEDHLYSILRSLDYFEDAEQENQMPNMLIEIDWEEVKEYFRKETRRLAEKKLQ
;
A
#
# COMPACT_ATOMS: atom_id res chain seq x y z
N MET A 1 26.37 4.19 -51.81
CA MET A 1 26.50 4.85 -53.12
C MET A 1 25.14 4.81 -53.80
N GLN A 2 24.67 5.99 -54.24
CA GLN A 2 23.56 6.24 -55.20
C GLN A 2 22.15 5.78 -54.76
N GLY A 3 21.05 6.53 -54.93
CA GLY A 3 20.72 7.80 -55.58
C GLY A 3 19.17 7.83 -55.62
N LYS A 4 18.51 8.85 -55.07
CA LYS A 4 17.92 9.99 -55.79
C LYS A 4 16.88 9.61 -56.87
N ILE A 5 15.64 10.09 -56.70
CA ILE A 5 14.81 10.89 -57.64
C ILE A 5 13.30 10.60 -57.57
N CYS A 6 12.59 11.72 -57.47
CA CYS A 6 11.17 12.04 -57.59
C CYS A 6 10.32 11.25 -58.61
N ASN A 7 9.00 11.21 -58.37
CA ASN A 7 8.04 11.53 -59.43
C ASN A 7 6.73 12.13 -58.91
N ASN A 8 6.29 13.17 -59.62
CA ASN A 8 5.04 13.92 -59.54
C ASN A 8 3.85 13.07 -60.02
N SER A 9 2.64 13.37 -59.52
CA SER A 9 1.48 13.67 -60.39
C SER A 9 0.24 14.13 -59.60
N ASN A 10 -0.19 15.35 -59.99
CA ASN A 10 -1.49 16.01 -59.91
C ASN A 10 -2.73 15.14 -59.64
N TYR A 11 -3.69 15.65 -58.85
CA TYR A 11 -5.07 15.95 -59.26
C TYR A 11 -5.82 16.70 -58.14
N GLU A 12 -6.32 17.90 -58.46
CA GLU A 12 -7.34 18.61 -57.67
C GLU A 12 -8.72 17.95 -57.88
N SER A 13 -9.52 17.85 -56.82
CA SER A 13 -10.95 18.20 -56.84
C SER A 13 -11.57 18.07 -55.45
N GLY A 14 -12.41 19.05 -55.12
CA GLY A 14 -12.99 19.24 -53.80
C GLY A 14 -13.90 18.12 -53.35
N GLY A 15 -13.87 17.88 -52.04
CA GLY A 15 -14.80 16.98 -51.35
C GLY A 15 -14.73 17.26 -49.86
N LYS A 16 -15.75 17.95 -49.34
CA LYS A 16 -16.01 18.04 -47.90
C LYS A 16 -16.13 16.63 -47.33
N ASN A 17 -15.26 16.24 -46.40
CA ASN A 17 -15.65 15.42 -45.24
C ASN A 17 -14.47 15.16 -44.29
N THR A 18 -14.69 15.57 -43.04
CA THR A 18 -14.33 14.88 -41.80
C THR A 18 -13.21 13.83 -41.83
N GLY A 19 -12.05 14.14 -41.24
CA GLY A 19 -11.03 13.14 -40.94
C GLY A 19 -9.73 13.72 -40.36
N SER A 20 -9.63 13.77 -39.02
CA SER A 20 -8.37 13.66 -38.29
C SER A 20 -7.63 12.38 -38.74
N ARG A 21 -6.31 12.18 -38.80
CA ARG A 21 -5.08 12.74 -38.18
C ARG A 21 -3.93 12.11 -39.00
N ILE A 22 -2.68 12.57 -38.96
CA ILE A 22 -1.64 12.09 -38.03
C ILE A 22 -0.41 12.97 -38.23
N PHE A 23 0.05 13.65 -37.17
CA PHE A 23 1.47 13.83 -36.93
C PHE A 23 1.72 13.76 -35.42
N ALA A 24 2.84 13.12 -35.10
CA ALA A 24 3.28 12.71 -33.79
C ALA A 24 3.69 13.88 -32.88
N ALA A 25 3.45 13.73 -31.58
CA ALA A 25 4.31 14.32 -30.55
C ALA A 25 4.23 13.47 -29.27
N ILE A 26 5.41 13.13 -28.76
CA ILE A 26 5.69 12.33 -27.58
C ILE A 26 5.63 13.23 -26.34
N PHE A 27 5.29 12.62 -25.19
CA PHE A 27 5.48 13.03 -23.78
C PHE A 27 4.27 13.48 -22.94
N LEU A 28 4.27 12.87 -21.73
CA LEU A 28 3.54 13.16 -20.48
C LEU A 28 2.10 12.67 -20.41
N GLY A 29 1.94 11.61 -19.62
CA GLY A 29 0.66 10.99 -19.34
C GLY A 29 -0.30 11.92 -18.63
N TYR A 30 -1.54 11.96 -19.10
CA TYR A 30 -2.76 12.13 -18.33
C TYR A 30 -3.93 11.57 -19.17
N LYS A 31 -4.89 10.94 -18.49
CA LYS A 31 -6.15 10.42 -19.06
C LYS A 31 -6.89 11.50 -19.86
N ILE A 32 -7.25 11.22 -21.11
CA ILE A 32 -8.31 11.95 -21.81
C ILE A 32 -9.64 11.28 -21.45
N CYS A 33 -10.40 11.89 -20.54
CA CYS A 33 -11.84 11.68 -20.48
C CYS A 33 -12.49 12.53 -21.58
N ARG A 34 -13.20 11.89 -22.53
CA ARG A 34 -14.09 12.58 -23.45
C ARG A 34 -15.24 13.19 -22.65
N PHE A 35 -15.39 14.51 -22.72
CA PHE A 35 -16.67 15.18 -22.49
C PHE A 35 -17.09 15.88 -23.78
N LYS A 36 -18.32 15.61 -24.21
CA LYS A 36 -19.02 16.30 -25.29
C LYS A 36 -19.29 17.75 -24.87
N ASP A 37 -19.26 18.62 -25.87
CA ASP A 37 -19.81 19.98 -25.93
C ASP A 37 -19.20 21.02 -24.98
N GLN A 38 -18.33 21.88 -25.54
CA GLN A 38 -18.55 23.32 -25.71
C GLN A 38 -17.28 23.98 -26.27
N GLU A 39 -17.45 24.77 -27.34
CA GLU A 39 -16.38 25.56 -27.95
C GLU A 39 -15.80 26.58 -26.96
N THR A 40 -14.48 26.67 -26.84
CA THR A 40 -13.84 27.89 -26.36
C THR A 40 -12.46 28.05 -27.01
N ARG A 41 -12.31 29.13 -27.78
CA ARG A 41 -11.08 29.52 -28.48
C ARG A 41 -9.99 29.92 -27.48
N PHE A 42 -8.76 29.43 -27.67
CA PHE A 42 -7.58 29.91 -26.95
C PHE A 42 -6.96 31.11 -27.67
N PHE A 43 -6.68 32.19 -26.93
CA PHE A 43 -5.73 33.24 -27.34
C PHE A 43 -4.38 32.96 -26.68
N TYR A 44 -3.31 32.91 -27.47
CA TYR A 44 -1.93 32.86 -27.01
C TYR A 44 -1.38 34.27 -26.82
N HIS A 45 -0.65 34.51 -25.72
CA HIS A 45 0.35 35.58 -25.66
C HIS A 45 1.72 35.01 -25.26
N LYS A 46 2.70 35.18 -26.17
CA LYS A 46 4.14 35.01 -25.94
C LYS A 46 4.69 36.26 -25.24
N THR A 47 5.64 36.08 -24.32
CA THR A 47 6.71 37.07 -24.09
C THR A 47 8.04 36.36 -23.84
N SER A 48 9.08 36.93 -24.45
CA SER A 48 10.44 36.44 -24.62
C SER A 48 11.45 37.14 -23.71
N ALA A 49 12.42 36.35 -23.20
CA ALA A 49 13.83 36.63 -22.85
C ALA A 49 14.31 37.96 -22.19
N GLY A 50 15.13 37.83 -21.13
CA GLY A 50 16.41 38.58 -21.03
C GLY A 50 16.83 39.25 -19.70
N SER A 51 17.99 38.82 -19.18
CA SER A 51 19.02 39.57 -18.38
C SER A 51 19.03 39.52 -16.82
N ARG A 52 20.27 39.44 -16.29
CA ARG A 52 20.70 39.25 -14.88
C ARG A 52 20.86 40.57 -14.11
N LYS A 53 20.50 40.61 -12.82
CA LYS A 53 21.18 41.30 -11.68
C LYS A 53 20.43 41.01 -10.35
N SER A 54 21.15 40.74 -9.26
CA SER A 54 20.67 40.70 -7.86
C SER A 54 21.21 41.95 -7.10
N PRO A 55 20.86 42.26 -5.82
CA PRO A 55 19.84 41.74 -4.89
C PRO A 55 19.00 42.86 -4.20
N ARG A 56 17.87 42.52 -3.55
CA ARG A 56 17.35 43.13 -2.29
C ARG A 56 15.99 42.54 -1.90
N HIS A 57 15.90 42.02 -0.68
CA HIS A 57 14.65 41.58 -0.07
C HIS A 57 13.69 42.77 0.08
N THR A 58 12.49 42.65 -0.50
CA THR A 58 11.33 43.48 -0.15
C THR A 58 10.08 42.59 -0.11
N LEU A 59 9.20 42.87 0.85
CA LEU A 59 7.98 42.13 1.15
C LEU A 59 7.00 42.15 -0.05
N ALA A 60 7.10 41.17 -0.95
CA ALA A 60 6.08 40.94 -1.98
C ALA A 60 5.86 39.46 -2.37
N ASP A 61 6.61 38.50 -1.81
CA ASP A 61 6.48 37.07 -2.11
C ASP A 61 5.66 36.28 -1.07
N LYS A 62 4.55 36.84 -0.61
CA LYS A 62 3.57 36.15 0.26
C LYS A 62 2.17 35.98 -0.33
N ASN A 63 1.94 36.30 -1.60
CA ASN A 63 0.61 36.25 -2.22
C ASN A 63 0.46 35.37 -3.47
N ILE A 64 1.47 34.59 -3.88
CA ILE A 64 1.32 33.65 -5.00
C ILE A 64 0.73 32.30 -4.56
N TRP A 65 0.76 31.97 -3.26
CA TRP A 65 0.14 30.75 -2.71
C TRP A 65 -1.31 30.93 -2.21
N LYS A 66 -1.93 32.09 -2.42
CA LYS A 66 -3.32 32.37 -2.00
C LYS A 66 -4.35 32.50 -3.13
N ARG A 67 -4.00 32.16 -4.38
CA ARG A 67 -4.91 32.32 -5.54
C ARG A 67 -5.25 31.05 -6.32
N TYR A 68 -4.79 29.88 -5.89
CA TYR A 68 -5.19 28.58 -6.47
C TYR A 68 -6.13 27.77 -5.57
N ASN A 69 -6.91 28.47 -4.74
CA ASN A 69 -7.95 27.84 -3.94
C ASN A 69 -9.24 28.67 -4.04
N LYS A 70 -9.95 28.52 -5.18
CA LYS A 70 -11.41 28.71 -5.31
C LYS A 70 -11.87 28.48 -6.75
N LYS A 71 -12.70 27.45 -6.90
CA LYS A 71 -13.76 27.22 -7.91
C LYS A 71 -13.38 26.66 -9.29
N SER A 72 -13.48 25.34 -9.41
CA SER A 72 -14.54 24.65 -10.19
C SER A 72 -14.62 23.20 -9.67
N CYS A 73 -15.49 22.89 -8.70
CA CYS A 73 -16.88 22.46 -8.89
C CYS A 73 -17.01 21.06 -9.54
N TYR A 74 -16.95 20.02 -8.71
CA TYR A 74 -18.02 19.03 -8.66
C TYR A 74 -18.45 18.86 -7.20
N GLU A 75 -19.55 19.54 -6.89
CA GLU A 75 -20.43 19.19 -5.79
C GLU A 75 -21.25 17.99 -6.25
N ASP A 76 -21.10 16.85 -5.60
CA ASP A 76 -22.23 15.97 -5.39
C ASP A 76 -22.27 15.54 -3.92
N LYS A 77 -22.74 16.47 -3.09
CA LYS A 77 -22.96 16.26 -1.65
C LYS A 77 -24.24 15.45 -1.35
N ARG A 78 -24.88 14.84 -2.36
CA ARG A 78 -26.00 13.91 -2.15
C ARG A 78 -25.62 12.44 -2.29
N SER A 79 -24.42 12.12 -2.79
CA SER A 79 -23.95 10.73 -2.95
C SER A 79 -23.10 10.20 -1.79
N PHE A 80 -22.57 11.06 -0.90
CA PHE A 80 -21.80 10.63 0.28
C PHE A 80 -22.61 10.50 1.58
N ALA A 81 -23.74 11.19 1.70
CA ALA A 81 -24.63 11.07 2.85
C ALA A 81 -25.38 9.72 2.89
N ALA A 82 -25.58 9.10 1.73
CA ALA A 82 -26.18 7.76 1.63
C ALA A 82 -25.22 6.62 2.07
N TYR A 83 -23.91 6.87 2.09
CA TYR A 83 -22.92 5.86 2.52
C TYR A 83 -22.84 5.72 4.05
N GLY A 84 -23.28 6.74 4.79
CA GLY A 84 -23.34 6.72 6.26
C GLY A 84 -24.63 6.13 6.85
N GLN A 85 -25.63 5.79 6.04
CA GLN A 85 -26.93 5.28 6.50
C GLN A 85 -27.27 3.85 6.03
N PHE A 86 -26.38 3.19 5.29
CA PHE A 86 -26.57 1.78 4.86
C PHE A 86 -25.83 0.75 5.75
N LEU A 87 -25.27 1.16 6.90
CA LEU A 87 -24.65 0.25 7.89
C LEU A 87 -25.64 -0.26 8.94
N GLY A 88 -26.85 -0.63 8.51
CA GLY A 88 -27.85 -1.15 9.41
C GLY A 88 -28.94 -1.90 8.69
N ARG A 89 -28.64 -3.12 8.23
CA ARG A 89 -29.60 -4.24 8.18
C ARG A 89 -28.96 -5.55 7.72
N HIS A 90 -29.04 -6.51 8.63
CA HIS A 90 -29.00 -7.97 8.44
C HIS A 90 -27.68 -8.65 8.04
N THR A 91 -26.97 -9.14 9.07
CA THR A 91 -26.58 -10.56 9.11
C THR A 91 -26.96 -11.13 10.49
N LYS A 92 -27.88 -12.10 10.48
CA LYS A 92 -28.15 -12.97 11.64
C LYS A 92 -27.15 -14.12 11.58
N HIS A 93 -26.05 -14.03 12.33
CA HIS A 93 -25.39 -15.13 13.06
C HIS A 93 -24.19 -14.52 13.80
N GLY A 94 -24.06 -14.87 15.08
CA GLY A 94 -23.21 -14.16 16.04
C GLY A 94 -21.72 -14.25 15.75
N GLN A 95 -21.16 -13.14 15.27
CA GLN A 95 -19.79 -12.71 15.57
C GLN A 95 -19.82 -11.19 15.72
N ARG A 96 -19.45 -10.69 16.90
CA ARG A 96 -19.32 -9.26 17.17
C ARG A 96 -18.25 -8.74 16.20
N SER A 97 -18.63 -8.00 15.17
CA SER A 97 -17.68 -7.32 14.28
C SER A 97 -16.84 -6.38 15.15
N SER A 98 -15.58 -6.74 15.39
CA SER A 98 -14.63 -5.86 16.05
C SER A 98 -14.49 -4.60 15.19
N LYS A 99 -14.56 -3.44 15.83
CA LYS A 99 -14.46 -2.16 15.13
C LYS A 99 -13.07 -2.04 14.51
N MET A 100 -12.99 -2.13 13.19
CA MET A 100 -11.73 -1.96 12.44
C MET A 100 -11.40 -0.49 12.22
N PHE A 101 -10.10 -0.17 12.21
CA PHE A 101 -9.58 1.17 11.97
C PHE A 101 -9.40 1.43 10.47
N THR A 102 -10.49 1.53 9.71
CA THR A 102 -10.43 1.71 8.24
C THR A 102 -9.68 2.96 7.77
N LYS A 103 -9.51 3.97 8.64
CA LYS A 103 -8.67 5.16 8.40
C LYS A 103 -7.19 4.85 8.26
N THR A 104 -6.74 3.64 8.59
CA THR A 104 -5.36 3.19 8.37
C THR A 104 -5.07 2.83 6.91
N LEU A 105 -6.11 2.74 6.08
CA LEU A 105 -5.99 2.44 4.67
C LEU A 105 -6.15 3.72 3.85
N LEU A 106 -5.36 3.83 2.78
CA LEU A 106 -5.65 4.79 1.73
C LEU A 106 -6.89 4.34 0.93
N PRO A 107 -7.63 5.27 0.31
CA PRO A 107 -8.81 4.92 -0.49
C PRO A 107 -8.53 3.87 -1.57
N ASP A 108 -7.37 3.95 -2.22
CA ASP A 108 -6.95 2.99 -3.24
C ASP A 108 -6.70 1.59 -2.66
N THR A 109 -6.12 1.50 -1.46
CA THR A 109 -5.89 0.22 -0.76
C THR A 109 -7.20 -0.42 -0.34
N PHE A 110 -8.14 0.38 0.18
CA PHE A 110 -9.48 -0.12 0.51
C PHE A 110 -10.21 -0.64 -0.74
N ARG A 111 -10.14 0.09 -1.85
CA ARG A 111 -10.71 -0.36 -3.13
C ARG A 111 -10.04 -1.63 -3.64
N ALA A 112 -8.72 -1.75 -3.51
CA ALA A 112 -7.99 -2.96 -3.88
C ALA A 112 -8.48 -4.18 -3.09
N ILE A 113 -8.68 -4.04 -1.77
CA ILE A 113 -9.27 -5.09 -0.92
C ILE A 113 -10.64 -5.54 -1.46
N GLN A 114 -11.50 -4.59 -1.80
CA GLN A 114 -12.83 -4.91 -2.33
C GLN A 114 -12.75 -5.68 -3.66
N LEU A 115 -11.85 -5.29 -4.56
CA LEU A 115 -11.65 -5.99 -5.83
C LEU A 115 -11.12 -7.42 -5.65
N ILE A 116 -10.09 -7.63 -4.84
CA ILE A 116 -9.50 -8.97 -4.64
C ILE A 116 -10.40 -9.92 -3.87
N SER A 117 -11.29 -9.41 -3.01
CA SER A 117 -12.23 -10.23 -2.24
C SER A 117 -13.16 -11.08 -3.13
N ALA A 118 -13.33 -10.69 -4.40
CA ALA A 118 -14.09 -11.44 -5.39
C ALA A 118 -13.38 -12.72 -5.88
N VAL A 119 -12.05 -12.80 -5.74
CA VAL A 119 -11.25 -13.94 -6.21
C VAL A 119 -11.34 -15.10 -5.22
N THR A 120 -11.81 -16.28 -5.68
CA THR A 120 -12.02 -17.45 -4.82
C THR A 120 -10.80 -17.84 -3.99
N LYS A 121 -9.59 -17.75 -4.56
CA LYS A 121 -8.36 -18.10 -3.85
C LYS A 121 -8.06 -17.15 -2.70
N ILE A 122 -8.44 -15.87 -2.81
CA ILE A 122 -8.29 -14.87 -1.75
C ILE A 122 -9.19 -15.18 -0.56
N LYS A 123 -10.38 -15.76 -0.80
CA LYS A 123 -11.27 -16.23 0.28
C LYS A 123 -10.73 -17.41 1.09
N GLN A 124 -9.75 -18.13 0.52
CA GLN A 124 -9.02 -19.22 1.19
C GLN A 124 -7.69 -18.75 1.77
N ALA A 125 -7.35 -17.47 1.59
CA ALA A 125 -6.16 -16.83 2.11
C ALA A 125 -6.53 -15.86 3.24
N TYR A 126 -5.52 -15.34 3.92
CA TYR A 126 -5.68 -14.29 4.91
C TYR A 126 -4.65 -13.20 4.68
N LEU A 127 -5.06 -11.94 4.89
CA LEU A 127 -4.18 -10.79 4.90
C LEU A 127 -3.43 -10.76 6.23
N ALA A 128 -2.11 -10.60 6.19
CA ALA A 128 -1.30 -10.45 7.39
C ALA A 128 -0.39 -9.20 7.28
N GLY A 129 0.70 -9.21 8.05
CA GLY A 129 1.70 -8.15 8.00
C GLY A 129 1.19 -6.79 8.52
N GLY A 130 1.83 -5.73 8.04
CA GLY A 130 1.60 -4.37 8.54
C GLY A 130 0.18 -3.84 8.32
N THR A 131 -0.46 -4.24 7.22
CA THR A 131 -1.81 -3.76 6.88
C THR A 131 -2.90 -4.43 7.70
N ALA A 132 -2.81 -5.75 7.92
CA ALA A 132 -3.71 -6.44 8.83
C ALA A 132 -3.57 -5.93 10.28
N LEU A 133 -2.33 -5.60 10.70
CA LEU A 133 -2.09 -5.03 12.01
C LEU A 133 -2.70 -3.63 12.14
N ALA A 134 -2.41 -2.75 11.18
CA ALA A 134 -2.89 -1.38 11.17
C ALA A 134 -4.42 -1.31 11.19
N LEU A 135 -5.11 -2.19 10.45
CA LEU A 135 -6.57 -2.32 10.49
C LEU A 135 -7.10 -2.68 11.89
N GLN A 136 -6.38 -3.51 12.64
CA GLN A 136 -6.83 -4.00 13.93
C GLN A 136 -6.47 -3.08 15.11
N ILE A 137 -5.36 -2.33 15.03
CA ILE A 137 -4.89 -1.51 16.17
C ILE A 137 -4.77 -0.01 15.88
N GLY A 138 -4.88 0.44 14.62
CA GLY A 138 -5.05 1.85 14.30
C GLY A 138 -3.82 2.75 14.45
N HIS A 139 -2.61 2.19 14.52
CA HIS A 139 -1.39 2.92 14.88
C HIS A 139 -0.73 3.70 13.73
N ARG A 140 -0.84 3.23 12.49
CA ARG A 140 -0.24 3.88 11.31
C ARG A 140 -1.02 3.62 10.02
N ILE A 141 -0.75 4.39 8.98
CA ILE A 141 -1.19 4.08 7.61
C ILE A 141 -0.38 2.89 7.08
N SER A 142 -1.04 1.99 6.35
CA SER A 142 -0.41 0.88 5.64
C SER A 142 -1.10 0.64 4.29
N ILE A 143 -0.30 0.31 3.28
CA ILE A 143 -0.76 0.28 1.87
C ILE A 143 -0.46 -1.03 1.15
N ASP A 144 0.39 -1.90 1.70
CA ASP A 144 0.79 -3.15 1.06
C ASP A 144 -0.18 -4.28 1.45
N LEU A 145 -0.63 -5.09 0.47
CA LEU A 145 -1.55 -6.19 0.71
C LEU A 145 -0.84 -7.55 0.55
N ASP A 146 -0.41 -8.11 1.68
CA ASP A 146 0.30 -9.39 1.72
C ASP A 146 -0.62 -10.52 2.21
N PHE A 147 -1.02 -11.38 1.28
CA PHE A 147 -1.88 -12.53 1.55
C PHE A 147 -1.08 -13.81 1.74
N PHE A 148 -1.55 -14.66 2.65
CA PHE A 148 -0.95 -15.95 2.96
C PHE A 148 -2.01 -17.03 2.88
N THR A 149 -1.66 -18.19 2.34
CA THR A 149 -2.58 -19.34 2.21
C THR A 149 -1.88 -20.63 2.67
N PRO A 150 -2.53 -21.47 3.50
CA PRO A 150 -2.00 -22.79 3.87
C PRO A 150 -2.16 -23.81 2.74
N HIS A 151 -2.76 -23.42 1.61
CA HIS A 151 -2.98 -24.27 0.46
C HIS A 151 -2.06 -23.83 -0.67
N GLU A 152 -1.28 -24.78 -1.18
CA GLU A 152 -0.58 -24.63 -2.45
C GLU A 152 -1.57 -24.27 -3.56
N PHE A 153 -1.07 -23.58 -4.58
CA PHE A 153 -1.88 -23.13 -5.70
C PHE A 153 -1.06 -23.11 -6.99
N ASN A 154 -1.76 -23.18 -8.12
CA ASN A 154 -1.18 -22.98 -9.43
C ASN A 154 -1.16 -21.48 -9.75
N GLU A 155 0.04 -20.93 -9.91
CA GLU A 155 0.31 -19.52 -10.13
C GLU A 155 -0.34 -19.05 -11.43
N THR A 156 -0.17 -19.81 -12.51
CA THR A 156 -0.75 -19.49 -13.83
C THR A 156 -2.28 -19.34 -13.77
N GLN A 157 -2.96 -20.25 -13.06
CA GLN A 157 -4.41 -20.16 -12.88
C GLN A 157 -4.82 -18.97 -12.00
N LEU A 158 -4.04 -18.68 -10.96
CA LEU A 158 -4.29 -17.54 -10.08
C LEU A 158 -4.09 -16.21 -10.83
N ILE A 159 -2.97 -16.06 -11.53
CA ILE A 159 -2.66 -14.91 -12.38
C ILE A 159 -3.78 -14.68 -13.38
N LYS A 160 -4.26 -15.72 -14.08
CA LYS A 160 -5.39 -15.59 -15.02
C LYS A 160 -6.64 -14.98 -14.37
N LYS A 161 -6.95 -15.35 -13.12
CA LYS A 161 -8.07 -14.79 -12.35
C LYS A 161 -7.77 -13.35 -11.91
N LEU A 162 -6.55 -13.06 -11.45
CA LEU A 162 -6.16 -11.72 -11.02
C LEU A 162 -6.16 -10.73 -12.19
N THR A 163 -5.64 -11.11 -13.35
CA THR A 163 -5.63 -10.28 -14.57
C THR A 163 -7.03 -9.99 -15.12
N SER A 164 -8.07 -10.73 -14.72
CA SER A 164 -9.45 -10.38 -15.03
C SER A 164 -10.02 -9.26 -14.15
N LEU A 165 -9.34 -8.91 -13.05
CA LEU A 165 -9.72 -7.78 -12.21
C LEU A 165 -9.32 -6.46 -12.88
N PRO A 166 -10.15 -5.40 -12.73
CA PRO A 166 -9.75 -4.07 -13.14
C PRO A 166 -8.45 -3.62 -12.47
N ASP A 167 -7.57 -2.99 -13.24
CA ASP A 167 -6.34 -2.35 -12.78
C ASP A 167 -5.30 -3.28 -12.12
N PHE A 168 -5.46 -4.60 -12.22
CA PHE A 168 -4.43 -5.55 -11.82
C PHE A 168 -3.29 -5.57 -12.85
N VAL A 169 -2.06 -5.38 -12.38
CA VAL A 169 -0.83 -5.50 -13.16
C VAL A 169 0.05 -6.52 -12.46
N GLN A 170 0.32 -7.64 -13.13
CA GLN A 170 1.29 -8.61 -12.64
C GLN A 170 2.70 -8.00 -12.71
N GLU A 171 3.46 -8.12 -11.63
CA GLU A 171 4.88 -7.72 -11.61
C GLU A 171 5.82 -8.93 -11.60
N GLY A 172 5.37 -10.07 -11.06
CA GLY A 172 6.10 -11.32 -11.14
C GLY A 172 5.40 -12.48 -10.44
N ASN A 173 6.01 -13.65 -10.56
CA ASN A 173 5.64 -14.84 -9.81
C ASN A 173 6.84 -15.78 -9.69
N GLU A 174 6.85 -16.55 -8.63
CA GLU A 174 7.77 -17.65 -8.37
C GLU A 174 6.95 -18.85 -7.92
N GLN A 175 7.61 -19.98 -7.63
CA GLN A 175 6.92 -21.14 -7.08
C GLN A 175 6.14 -20.74 -5.81
N TRP A 176 4.84 -20.96 -5.87
CA TRP A 176 3.82 -20.66 -4.87
C TRP A 176 3.74 -19.20 -4.41
N THR A 177 4.20 -18.27 -5.25
CA THR A 177 4.22 -16.85 -4.94
C THR A 177 3.81 -16.04 -6.15
N VAL A 178 2.87 -15.11 -5.99
CA VAL A 178 2.45 -14.17 -7.06
C VAL A 178 2.43 -12.77 -6.47
N TRP A 179 3.02 -11.80 -7.18
CA TRP A 179 2.97 -10.39 -6.80
C TRP A 179 2.70 -9.46 -7.97
N GLY A 180 2.15 -8.31 -7.64
CA GLY A 180 1.77 -7.30 -8.59
C GLY A 180 1.21 -6.07 -7.91
N LYS A 181 0.42 -5.33 -8.65
CA LYS A 181 -0.27 -4.14 -8.16
C LYS A 181 -1.72 -4.13 -8.59
N ILE A 182 -2.56 -3.56 -7.75
CA ILE A 182 -3.93 -3.19 -8.10
C ILE A 182 -4.00 -1.68 -7.96
N ASN A 183 -4.14 -1.00 -9.09
CA ASN A 183 -3.93 0.45 -9.16
C ASN A 183 -2.55 0.84 -8.59
N HIS A 184 -2.49 1.52 -7.44
CA HIS A 184 -1.24 1.92 -6.76
C HIS A 184 -0.90 1.07 -5.53
N THR A 185 -1.73 0.07 -5.22
CA THR A 185 -1.56 -0.79 -4.05
C THR A 185 -0.77 -2.03 -4.42
N LYS A 186 0.34 -2.29 -3.72
CA LYS A 186 1.08 -3.54 -3.87
C LYS A 186 0.24 -4.70 -3.38
N PHE A 187 0.28 -5.79 -4.12
CA PHE A 187 -0.41 -7.03 -3.80
C PHE A 187 0.58 -8.18 -3.91
N SER A 188 0.54 -9.08 -2.93
CA SER A 188 1.28 -10.32 -2.96
C SER A 188 0.42 -11.45 -2.35
N ILE A 189 0.66 -12.67 -2.80
CA ILE A 189 0.11 -13.87 -2.20
C ILE A 189 1.15 -14.98 -2.18
N PHE A 190 1.30 -15.59 -1.01
CA PHE A 190 2.28 -16.64 -0.72
C PHE A 190 1.59 -17.90 -0.23
N TYR A 191 2.06 -19.06 -0.67
CA TYR A 191 1.86 -20.28 0.09
C TYR A 191 2.64 -20.19 1.40
N TYR A 192 1.99 -20.52 2.49
CA TYR A 192 2.55 -20.44 3.82
C TYR A 192 2.19 -21.67 4.63
N LYS A 193 3.18 -22.56 4.78
CA LYS A 193 3.01 -23.87 5.44
C LYS A 193 2.68 -23.78 6.92
N TYR A 194 2.97 -22.65 7.58
CA TYR A 194 2.81 -22.53 9.03
C TYR A 194 1.35 -22.29 9.40
N PRO A 195 0.78 -23.09 10.32
CA PRO A 195 -0.61 -22.97 10.71
C PRO A 195 -0.91 -21.64 11.40
N LEU A 196 -2.19 -21.26 11.38
CA LEU A 196 -2.69 -20.13 12.17
C LEU A 196 -2.70 -20.50 13.65
N LEU A 197 -2.29 -19.57 14.51
CA LEU A 197 -2.32 -19.73 15.96
C LEU A 197 -3.74 -19.57 16.52
N GLU A 198 -4.51 -18.67 15.92
CA GLU A 198 -5.88 -18.35 16.32
C GLU A 198 -6.80 -18.15 15.11
N PRO A 199 -8.14 -18.19 15.30
CA PRO A 199 -9.08 -17.87 14.23
C PRO A 199 -8.83 -16.49 13.62
N THR A 200 -9.03 -16.39 12.31
CA THR A 200 -8.93 -15.13 11.58
C THR A 200 -10.06 -14.17 11.91
N VAL A 201 -9.83 -12.88 11.65
CA VAL A 201 -10.82 -11.81 11.83
C VAL A 201 -11.37 -11.38 10.48
N SER A 202 -12.69 -11.41 10.30
CA SER A 202 -13.31 -11.02 9.02
C SER A 202 -13.35 -9.50 8.81
N PHE A 203 -13.05 -9.06 7.59
CA PHE A 203 -13.11 -7.66 7.17
C PHE A 203 -13.38 -7.58 5.66
N GLU A 204 -14.38 -6.84 5.20
CA GLU A 204 -14.65 -6.63 3.75
C GLU A 204 -14.59 -7.91 2.88
N ASN A 205 -15.15 -9.02 3.36
CA ASN A 205 -15.12 -10.34 2.71
C ASN A 205 -13.73 -10.98 2.53
N ILE A 206 -12.72 -10.46 3.23
CA ILE A 206 -11.40 -11.10 3.41
C ILE A 206 -11.21 -11.50 4.88
N GLN A 207 -10.24 -12.37 5.11
CA GLN A 207 -9.81 -12.77 6.44
C GLN A 207 -8.51 -12.05 6.80
N LEU A 208 -8.40 -11.57 8.03
CA LEU A 208 -7.18 -10.99 8.60
C LEU A 208 -6.55 -12.00 9.57
N ALA A 209 -5.23 -12.12 9.56
CA ALA A 209 -4.50 -12.84 10.60
C ALA A 209 -4.82 -12.28 11.99
N SER A 210 -4.85 -13.16 13.00
CA SER A 210 -5.02 -12.77 14.40
C SER A 210 -3.84 -11.90 14.87
N LEU A 211 -4.01 -11.14 15.97
CA LEU A 211 -2.88 -10.38 16.53
C LEU A 211 -1.74 -11.29 17.00
N PRO A 212 -1.96 -12.46 17.63
CA PRO A 212 -0.89 -13.40 17.96
C PRO A 212 -0.15 -13.94 16.73
N ASP A 213 -0.87 -14.26 15.64
CA ASP A 213 -0.24 -14.66 14.38
C ASP A 213 0.64 -13.55 13.82
N ILE A 214 0.13 -12.31 13.78
CA ILE A 214 0.88 -11.15 13.30
C ILE A 214 2.10 -10.88 14.19
N ALA A 215 1.97 -11.02 15.51
CA ALA A 215 3.08 -10.84 16.44
C ALA A 215 4.21 -11.84 16.18
N ALA A 216 3.89 -13.13 16.04
CA ALA A 216 4.88 -14.15 15.65
C ALA A 216 5.55 -13.82 14.31
N MET A 217 4.76 -13.43 13.30
CA MET A 217 5.29 -13.04 11.99
C MET A 217 6.18 -11.78 12.05
N LYS A 218 5.90 -10.86 12.98
CA LYS A 218 6.70 -9.66 13.17
C LYS A 218 8.01 -9.92 13.90
N ILE A 219 8.04 -10.84 14.86
CA ILE A 219 9.32 -11.33 15.43
C ILE A 219 10.18 -11.93 14.32
N HIS A 220 9.60 -12.78 13.45
CA HIS A 220 10.31 -13.34 12.30
C HIS A 220 10.84 -12.25 11.35
N ALA A 221 10.03 -11.21 11.07
CA ALA A 221 10.46 -10.10 10.21
C ALA A 221 11.58 -9.25 10.82
N ILE A 222 11.61 -9.06 12.15
CA ILE A 222 12.73 -8.41 12.82
C ILE A 222 14.00 -9.25 12.69
N GLU A 223 13.89 -10.56 12.91
CA GLU A 223 15.03 -11.47 12.77
C GLU A 223 15.65 -11.42 11.37
N ASP A 224 14.81 -11.41 10.32
CA ASP A 224 15.23 -11.48 8.92
C ASP A 224 15.74 -10.14 8.37
N ARG A 225 15.00 -9.03 8.60
CA ARG A 225 15.26 -7.74 7.95
C ARG A 225 15.27 -6.51 8.85
N GLY A 226 14.65 -6.58 10.03
CA GLY A 226 14.72 -5.49 11.03
C GLY A 226 14.33 -4.08 10.53
N THR A 227 13.28 -3.91 9.70
CA THR A 227 12.95 -2.55 9.21
C THR A 227 12.29 -1.68 10.27
N ARG A 228 12.33 -0.35 10.10
CA ARG A 228 11.72 0.60 11.04
C ARG A 228 10.22 0.31 11.24
N ARG A 229 9.53 -0.06 10.16
CA ARG A 229 8.12 -0.51 10.22
C ARG A 229 7.92 -1.74 11.10
N ASP A 230 8.86 -2.69 11.11
CA ASP A 230 8.74 -3.89 11.95
C ASP A 230 8.91 -3.57 13.42
N PHE A 231 9.93 -2.77 13.77
CA PHE A 231 10.13 -2.31 15.15
C PHE A 231 8.93 -1.50 15.66
N VAL A 232 8.40 -0.58 14.87
CA VAL A 232 7.19 0.17 15.22
C VAL A 232 6.00 -0.78 15.43
N ASP A 233 5.79 -1.72 14.51
CA ASP A 233 4.68 -2.68 14.60
C ASP A 233 4.79 -3.54 15.88
N VAL A 234 5.98 -4.04 16.21
CA VAL A 234 6.22 -4.82 17.45
C VAL A 234 6.09 -3.94 18.70
N TYR A 235 6.57 -2.69 18.68
CA TYR A 235 6.40 -1.76 19.79
C TYR A 235 4.91 -1.50 20.12
N PHE A 236 4.05 -1.37 19.10
CA PHE A 236 2.62 -1.21 19.34
C PHE A 236 1.93 -2.51 19.76
N LEU A 237 2.38 -3.66 19.26
CA LEU A 237 1.96 -4.97 19.77
C LEU A 237 2.37 -5.14 21.24
N ALA A 238 3.48 -4.55 21.67
CA ALA A 238 3.98 -4.61 23.04
C ALA A 238 3.05 -3.98 24.08
N LYS A 239 2.11 -3.13 23.64
CA LYS A 239 1.05 -2.58 24.50
C LYS A 239 -0.07 -3.59 24.78
N LYS A 240 -0.06 -4.75 24.12
CA LYS A 240 -1.05 -5.83 24.25
C LYS A 240 -0.44 -7.14 24.72
N TYR A 241 0.78 -7.45 24.29
CA TYR A 241 1.51 -8.67 24.60
C TYR A 241 2.94 -8.34 25.00
N THR A 242 3.52 -8.99 26.00
CA THR A 242 4.95 -8.82 26.29
C THR A 242 5.80 -9.44 25.18
N LEU A 243 7.09 -9.07 25.08
CA LEU A 243 7.99 -9.73 24.12
C LEU A 243 8.12 -11.24 24.40
N GLU A 244 8.06 -11.69 25.66
CA GLU A 244 7.99 -13.12 25.97
C GLU A 244 6.77 -13.79 25.35
N GLU A 245 5.58 -13.22 25.52
CA GLU A 245 4.35 -13.77 24.93
C GLU A 245 4.47 -13.83 23.40
N MET A 246 5.09 -12.83 22.77
CA MET A 246 5.35 -12.86 21.34
C MET A 246 6.36 -13.94 20.92
N LEU A 247 7.39 -14.20 21.74
CA LEU A 247 8.31 -15.32 21.53
C LEU A 247 7.60 -16.67 21.72
N GLU A 248 6.65 -16.78 22.64
CA GLU A 248 5.80 -17.98 22.78
C GLU A 248 4.90 -18.18 21.56
N PHE A 249 4.33 -17.11 21.00
CA PHE A 249 3.60 -17.17 19.72
C PHE A 249 4.50 -17.62 18.58
N TYR A 250 5.73 -17.07 18.51
CA TYR A 250 6.74 -17.50 17.56
C TYR A 250 7.05 -19.00 17.69
N GLN A 251 7.29 -19.48 18.91
CA GLN A 251 7.54 -20.91 19.16
C GLN A 251 6.36 -21.78 18.75
N ARG A 252 5.13 -21.39 19.07
CA ARG A 252 3.93 -22.16 18.68
C ARG A 252 3.74 -22.21 17.17
N LYS A 253 4.14 -21.14 16.45
CA LYS A 253 3.92 -21.02 15.01
C LYS A 253 4.99 -21.73 14.18
N TYR A 254 6.26 -21.58 14.58
CA TYR A 254 7.41 -22.04 13.81
C TYR A 254 8.09 -23.27 14.42
N ALA A 255 7.91 -23.52 15.72
CA ALA A 255 8.51 -24.63 16.48
C ALA A 255 10.05 -24.70 16.42
N VAL A 256 10.71 -23.54 16.23
CA VAL A 256 12.17 -23.41 16.09
C VAL A 256 12.75 -22.29 16.96
N LEU A 257 12.05 -21.84 18.01
CA LEU A 257 12.52 -20.74 18.84
C LEU A 257 13.89 -21.04 19.45
N GLU A 258 14.16 -22.28 19.86
CA GLU A 258 15.43 -22.64 20.51
C GLU A 258 16.63 -22.35 19.61
N ASP A 259 16.56 -22.76 18.34
CA ASP A 259 17.63 -22.54 17.35
C ASP A 259 17.78 -21.06 16.96
N HIS A 260 16.69 -20.30 17.05
CA HIS A 260 16.62 -18.91 16.57
C HIS A 260 16.72 -17.86 17.68
N LEU A 261 16.61 -18.24 18.96
CA LEU A 261 16.45 -17.30 20.08
C LEU A 261 17.60 -16.29 20.15
N TYR A 262 18.84 -16.76 19.99
CA TYR A 262 20.01 -15.88 20.00
C TYR A 262 19.97 -14.87 18.85
N SER A 263 19.63 -15.32 17.64
CA SER A 263 19.50 -14.48 16.45
C SER A 263 18.42 -13.42 16.66
N ILE A 264 17.23 -13.84 17.12
CA ILE A 264 16.11 -12.93 17.42
C ILE A 264 16.50 -11.87 18.46
N LEU A 265 17.12 -12.27 19.58
CA LEU A 265 17.53 -11.32 20.62
C LEU A 265 18.56 -10.31 20.09
N ARG A 266 19.51 -10.74 19.24
CA ARG A 266 20.43 -9.80 18.59
C ARG A 266 19.72 -8.85 17.65
N SER A 267 18.82 -9.36 16.81
CA SER A 267 18.08 -8.53 15.86
C SER A 267 17.15 -7.52 16.56
N LEU A 268 16.61 -7.85 17.74
CA LEU A 268 15.81 -6.91 18.53
C LEU A 268 16.62 -5.70 19.04
N ASP A 269 17.94 -5.78 19.12
CA ASP A 269 18.82 -4.66 19.52
C ASP A 269 19.68 -4.12 18.36
N TYR A 270 19.40 -4.56 17.12
CA TYR A 270 20.12 -4.14 15.92
C TYR A 270 19.25 -3.23 15.05
N PHE A 271 19.62 -1.95 14.97
CA PHE A 271 18.79 -0.92 14.32
C PHE A 271 19.35 -0.39 13.00
N GLU A 272 20.51 -0.84 12.54
CA GLU A 272 21.19 -0.25 11.38
C GLU A 272 20.31 -0.29 10.12
N ASP A 273 19.64 -1.41 9.85
CA ASP A 273 18.72 -1.55 8.71
C ASP A 273 17.49 -0.64 8.85
N ALA A 274 16.93 -0.52 10.06
CA ALA A 274 15.84 0.41 10.34
C ALA A 274 16.26 1.88 10.19
N GLU A 275 17.53 2.19 10.43
CA GLU A 275 18.08 3.54 10.33
C GLU A 275 18.36 3.96 8.89
N GLN A 276 18.51 3.01 7.95
CA GLN A 276 18.54 3.30 6.51
C GLN A 276 17.20 3.87 6.00
N GLU A 277 16.07 3.47 6.60
CA GLU A 277 14.77 4.11 6.40
C GLU A 277 14.75 5.45 7.15
N ASN A 278 15.32 6.50 6.55
CA ASN A 278 15.50 7.85 7.15
C ASN A 278 14.21 8.55 7.63
N GLN A 279 13.03 7.91 7.52
CA GLN A 279 11.74 8.49 7.85
C GLN A 279 10.89 7.49 8.64
N MET A 280 10.17 8.00 9.63
CA MET A 280 9.12 7.23 10.30
C MET A 280 8.03 6.82 9.29
N PRO A 281 7.38 5.66 9.51
CA PRO A 281 6.18 5.32 8.77
C PRO A 281 5.13 6.43 8.93
N ASN A 282 4.14 6.49 8.04
CA ASN A 282 3.06 7.45 8.18
C ASN A 282 2.18 7.09 9.40
N MET A 283 2.51 7.66 10.55
CA MET A 283 1.92 7.35 11.85
C MET A 283 0.57 8.03 12.04
N LEU A 284 -0.35 7.35 12.75
CA LEU A 284 -1.60 7.91 13.24
C LEU A 284 -1.58 8.15 14.75
N ILE A 285 -0.67 7.45 15.45
CA ILE A 285 -0.34 7.68 16.85
C ILE A 285 1.10 8.17 16.89
N GLU A 286 1.32 9.35 17.47
CA GLU A 286 2.65 9.94 17.60
C GLU A 286 3.56 9.02 18.43
N ILE A 287 4.78 8.83 17.93
CA ILE A 287 5.82 8.04 18.58
C ILE A 287 7.17 8.52 18.07
N ASP A 288 8.14 8.61 18.98
CA ASP A 288 9.52 8.94 18.63
C ASP A 288 10.35 7.68 18.37
N TRP A 289 11.30 7.77 17.43
CA TRP A 289 12.14 6.62 17.09
C TRP A 289 13.08 6.20 18.24
N GLU A 290 13.61 7.16 19.01
CA GLU A 290 14.46 6.84 20.15
C GLU A 290 13.67 6.13 21.25
N GLU A 291 12.40 6.49 21.46
CA GLU A 291 11.52 5.79 22.40
C GLU A 291 11.36 4.31 22.02
N VAL A 292 11.19 4.02 20.72
CA VAL A 292 11.11 2.65 20.22
C VAL A 292 12.42 1.90 20.48
N LYS A 293 13.58 2.48 20.15
CA LYS A 293 14.88 1.85 20.38
C LYS A 293 15.17 1.61 21.86
N GLU A 294 14.86 2.56 22.73
CA GLU A 294 15.06 2.42 24.18
C GLU A 294 14.21 1.30 24.76
N TYR A 295 12.95 1.17 24.31
CA TYR A 295 12.10 0.04 24.67
C TYR A 295 12.76 -1.30 24.33
N PHE A 296 13.22 -1.48 23.09
CA PHE A 296 13.81 -2.75 22.66
C PHE A 296 15.14 -3.05 23.37
N ARG A 297 16.03 -2.07 23.52
CA ARG A 297 17.29 -2.23 24.30
C ARG A 297 17.03 -2.75 25.70
N LYS A 298 16.05 -2.15 26.39
CA LYS A 298 15.67 -2.51 27.75
C LYS A 298 15.11 -3.93 27.80
N GLU A 299 14.16 -4.25 26.92
CA GLU A 299 13.49 -5.55 26.95
C GLU A 299 14.41 -6.69 26.50
N THR A 300 15.26 -6.47 25.49
CA THR A 300 16.27 -7.45 25.06
C THR A 300 17.24 -7.77 26.18
N ARG A 301 17.73 -6.75 26.92
CA ARG A 301 18.60 -6.98 28.09
C ARG A 301 17.88 -7.81 29.15
N ARG A 302 16.65 -7.44 29.49
CA ARG A 302 15.82 -8.14 30.48
C ARG A 302 15.58 -9.60 30.10
N LEU A 303 15.32 -9.87 28.82
CA LEU A 303 15.14 -11.23 28.28
C LEU A 303 16.43 -12.04 28.34
N ALA A 304 17.56 -11.45 27.96
CA ALA A 304 18.86 -12.11 27.97
C ALA A 304 19.28 -12.51 29.40
N GLU A 305 19.13 -11.61 30.38
CA GLU A 305 19.43 -11.87 31.79
C GLU A 305 18.61 -13.05 32.34
N LYS A 306 17.32 -13.12 32.01
CA LYS A 306 16.43 -14.20 32.45
C LYS A 306 16.80 -15.56 31.87
N LYS A 307 17.43 -15.61 30.69
CA LYS A 307 17.81 -16.86 30.00
C LYS A 307 19.19 -17.37 30.41
N LEU A 308 20.01 -16.53 31.04
CA LEU A 308 21.31 -16.91 31.62
C LEU A 308 21.19 -17.46 33.06
N GLN A 309 20.00 -17.40 33.65
CA GLN A 309 19.65 -17.97 34.96
C GLN A 309 19.01 -19.34 34.80
#